data_AF-A0A661UDK1-F1
#
_entry.id   AF-A0A661UDK1-F1
#
_cell.length_a   1.000
_cell.length_b   1.000
_cell.length_c   1.000
_cell.angle_alpha   90.00
_cell.angle_beta   90.00
_cell.angle_gamma   90.00
#
_symmetry.space_group_name_H-M   'P 1'
#
loop_
_entity.id
_entity.type
_entity.pdbx_description
1 polymer ?
#
loop_
_entity_poly.entity_id
_entity_poly.type
_entity_poly.pdbx_seq_one_letter_code
_entity_poly.pdbx_strand_id
1 'polypeptide(L)'
;MSKLKKLKGRIDWMRRNKGSVKWGHATELLGWLGFKCKYVEGSHHFWVHPALGNEDNPLMLVRPHGRGKGDSMSRFDVKALVNAAEDVLEMENNT
;
A
#
# COMPACT_ATOMS: atom_id res chain seq x y z
N MET A 1 22.39 1.66 -5.67
CA MET A 1 21.08 2.35 -5.71
C MET A 1 20.43 2.22 -4.34
N SER A 2 20.08 3.32 -3.69
CA SER A 2 19.54 3.30 -2.31
C SER A 2 18.13 2.71 -2.24
N LYS A 3 17.78 2.12 -1.07
CA LYS A 3 16.45 1.56 -0.78
C LYS A 3 15.34 2.59 -1.02
N LEU A 4 15.55 3.82 -0.57
CA LEU A 4 14.60 4.94 -0.68
C LEU A 4 14.30 5.32 -2.15
N LYS A 5 15.32 5.32 -3.02
CA LYS A 5 15.14 5.57 -4.46
C LYS A 5 14.32 4.46 -5.15
N LYS A 6 14.48 3.20 -4.73
CA LYS A 6 13.68 2.08 -5.24
C LYS A 6 12.21 2.18 -4.79
N LEU A 7 11.98 2.52 -3.52
CA LEU A 7 10.63 2.70 -2.97
C LEU A 7 9.88 3.84 -3.67
N LYS A 8 10.50 5.01 -3.79
CA LYS A 8 9.91 6.16 -4.50
C LYS A 8 9.53 5.81 -5.94
N GLY A 9 10.41 5.11 -6.67
CA GLY A 9 10.12 4.65 -8.03
C GLY A 9 8.92 3.70 -8.12
N ARG A 10 8.74 2.81 -7.12
CA ARG A 10 7.59 1.89 -7.05
C ARG A 10 6.28 2.64 -6.78
N ILE A 11 6.30 3.59 -5.85
CA ILE A 11 5.13 4.44 -5.51
C ILE A 11 4.73 5.28 -6.72
N ASP A 12 5.68 5.94 -7.36
CA ASP A 12 5.46 6.72 -8.59
C ASP A 12 4.85 5.88 -9.71
N TRP A 13 5.31 4.63 -9.87
CA TRP A 13 4.74 3.71 -10.83
C TRP A 13 3.28 3.36 -10.47
N MET A 14 2.98 3.04 -9.21
CA MET A 14 1.60 2.73 -8.78
C MET A 14 0.66 3.92 -8.95
N ARG A 15 1.12 5.12 -8.61
CA ARG A 15 0.40 6.39 -8.78
C ARG A 15 -0.04 6.61 -10.21
N ARG A 16 0.80 6.25 -11.20
CA ARG A 16 0.47 6.34 -12.64
C ARG A 16 -0.38 5.18 -13.15
N ASN A 17 -0.36 4.02 -12.48
CA ASN A 17 -0.96 2.78 -12.96
C ASN A 17 -2.15 2.29 -12.10
N LYS A 18 -2.94 3.21 -11.52
CA LYS A 18 -3.99 2.90 -10.51
C LYS A 18 -4.99 1.80 -10.87
N GLY A 19 -5.23 1.52 -12.16
CA GLY A 19 -6.14 0.45 -12.61
C GLY A 19 -5.47 -0.91 -12.87
N SER A 20 -4.15 -0.98 -12.76
CA SER A 20 -3.33 -2.15 -13.13
C SER A 20 -2.47 -2.67 -11.98
N VAL A 21 -2.53 -2.04 -10.81
CA VAL A 21 -1.77 -2.49 -9.64
C VAL A 21 -2.41 -3.77 -9.11
N LYS A 22 -1.64 -4.86 -9.15
CA LYS A 22 -2.02 -6.15 -8.58
C LYS A 22 -1.97 -6.11 -7.06
N TRP A 23 -2.85 -6.86 -6.41
CA TRP A 23 -2.84 -7.07 -4.96
C TRP A 23 -1.44 -7.43 -4.43
N GLY A 24 -0.76 -8.37 -5.09
CA GLY A 24 0.59 -8.81 -4.68
C GLY A 24 1.63 -7.68 -4.71
N HIS A 25 1.54 -6.75 -5.67
CA HIS A 25 2.44 -5.59 -5.71
C HIS A 25 2.17 -4.62 -4.55
N ALA A 26 0.90 -4.46 -4.18
CA ALA A 26 0.52 -3.61 -3.06
C ALA A 26 0.97 -4.19 -1.71
N THR A 27 0.75 -5.48 -1.47
CA THR A 27 1.19 -6.12 -0.22
C THR A 27 2.71 -6.18 -0.10
N GLU A 28 3.42 -6.34 -1.22
CA GLU A 28 4.88 -6.25 -1.25
C GLU A 28 5.37 -4.84 -0.86
N LEU A 29 4.77 -3.78 -1.42
CA LEU A 29 5.12 -2.40 -1.06
C LEU A 29 4.86 -2.12 0.42
N LEU A 30 3.70 -2.53 0.94
CA LEU A 30 3.35 -2.40 2.36
C LEU A 30 4.37 -3.08 3.26
N GLY A 31 4.80 -4.29 2.91
CA GLY A 31 5.84 -5.01 3.64
C GLY A 31 7.19 -4.28 3.64
N TRP A 32 7.60 -3.70 2.51
CA TRP A 32 8.85 -2.93 2.44
C TRP A 32 8.81 -1.63 3.25
N LEU A 33 7.63 -1.02 3.37
CA LEU A 33 7.37 0.18 4.15
C LEU A 33 7.10 -0.13 5.63
N GLY A 34 7.08 -1.40 6.05
CA GLY A 34 6.88 -1.76 7.46
C GLY A 34 5.44 -1.77 7.94
N PHE A 35 4.46 -1.68 7.04
CA PHE A 35 3.06 -1.89 7.40
C PHE A 35 2.81 -3.35 7.81
N LYS A 36 1.96 -3.53 8.80
CA LYS A 36 1.50 -4.83 9.28
C LYS A 36 0.00 -4.97 9.06
N CYS A 37 -0.43 -6.14 8.57
CA CYS A 37 -1.85 -6.46 8.50
C CYS A 37 -2.34 -6.80 9.91
N LYS A 38 -3.19 -5.94 10.49
CA LYS A 38 -3.70 -6.07 11.87
C LYS A 38 -4.88 -7.04 11.93
N TYR A 39 -5.80 -6.95 10.97
CA TYR A 39 -7.00 -7.78 10.91
C TYR A 39 -7.53 -7.88 9.46
N VAL A 40 -8.32 -8.91 9.19
CA VAL A 40 -8.96 -9.19 7.89
C VAL A 40 -10.43 -9.50 8.11
N GLU A 41 -11.30 -8.82 7.37
CA GLU A 41 -12.75 -9.02 7.39
C GLU A 41 -13.28 -9.28 5.98
N GLY A 42 -13.50 -10.56 5.66
CA GLY A 42 -13.86 -10.97 4.30
C GLY A 42 -12.77 -10.59 3.29
N SER A 43 -13.09 -9.68 2.37
CA SER A 43 -12.15 -9.13 1.38
C SER A 43 -11.37 -7.90 1.87
N HIS A 44 -11.69 -7.35 3.03
CA HIS A 44 -11.08 -6.13 3.56
C HIS A 44 -9.86 -6.48 4.39
N HIS A 45 -8.71 -5.90 4.08
CA HIS A 45 -7.49 -6.04 4.84
C HIS A 45 -7.11 -4.70 5.47
N PHE A 46 -6.90 -4.71 6.78
CA PHE A 46 -6.60 -3.50 7.54
C PHE A 46 -5.12 -3.49 7.91
N TRP A 47 -4.42 -2.45 7.45
CA TRP A 47 -2.97 -2.29 7.58
C TRP A 47 -2.62 -1.12 8.49
N VAL A 48 -1.69 -1.36 9.41
CA VAL A 48 -1.18 -0.37 10.35
C VAL A 48 0.31 -0.18 10.17
N HIS A 49 0.79 1.04 10.34
CA HIS A 49 2.20 1.35 10.42
C HIS A 49 2.51 1.90 11.83
N PRO A 50 3.44 1.30 12.60
CA PRO A 50 3.68 1.70 13.99
C PRO A 50 4.02 3.18 14.16
N ALA A 51 4.72 3.77 13.19
CA ALA A 51 5.11 5.17 13.25
C ALA A 51 4.00 6.14 12.81
N LEU A 52 2.99 5.69 12.06
CA LEU A 52 1.89 6.55 11.62
C LEU A 52 0.80 6.72 12.70
N GLY A 53 0.84 5.91 13.76
CA GLY A 53 -0.19 5.94 14.81
C GLY A 53 -1.59 5.64 14.28
N ASN A 54 -1.72 5.01 13.11
CA ASN A 54 -3.00 4.76 12.45
C ASN A 54 -3.72 3.51 12.99
N GLU A 55 -3.54 3.22 14.28
CA GLU A 55 -4.07 2.02 14.92
C GLU A 55 -5.59 2.01 15.07
N ASP A 56 -6.17 3.20 15.28
CA ASP A 56 -7.61 3.44 15.40
C ASP A 56 -8.27 3.69 14.03
N ASN A 57 -7.48 4.07 13.03
CA ASN A 57 -7.92 4.29 11.66
C ASN A 57 -6.96 3.62 10.65
N PRO A 58 -6.96 2.28 10.60
CA PRO A 58 -6.04 1.53 9.75
C PRO A 58 -6.29 1.80 8.27
N LEU A 59 -5.23 1.68 7.46
CA LEU A 59 -5.35 1.68 6.00
C LEU A 59 -6.13 0.42 5.58
N MET A 60 -7.38 0.63 5.18
CA MET A 60 -8.21 -0.44 4.63
C MET A 60 -7.97 -0.58 3.13
N LEU A 61 -7.63 -1.79 2.68
CA LEU A 61 -7.53 -2.13 1.27
C LEU A 61 -8.40 -3.34 0.97
N VAL A 62 -9.12 -3.29 -0.14
CA VAL A 62 -9.97 -4.40 -0.58
C VAL A 62 -9.17 -5.33 -1.49
N ARG A 63 -9.08 -6.61 -1.10
CA ARG A 63 -8.53 -7.66 -1.96
C ARG A 63 -9.51 -7.95 -3.09
N PRO A 64 -9.11 -7.79 -4.36
CA PRO A 64 -9.97 -8.11 -5.50
C PRO A 64 -10.22 -9.62 -5.58
N HIS A 65 -11.46 -10.00 -5.94
CA HIS A 65 -11.85 -11.38 -6.19
C HIS A 65 -11.93 -11.64 -7.70
N GLY A 66 -10.98 -12.42 -8.25
CA GLY A 66 -11.08 -12.88 -9.63
C GLY A 66 -10.08 -13.99 -9.95
N ARG A 67 -10.53 -15.12 -10.50
CA ARG A 67 -9.62 -16.13 -11.08
C ARG A 67 -9.13 -15.60 -12.44
N GLY A 68 -7.95 -14.96 -12.49
CA GLY A 68 -7.31 -14.51 -13.74
C GLY A 68 -6.82 -13.05 -13.71
N LYS A 69 -6.78 -12.37 -14.87
CA LYS A 69 -6.33 -10.95 -15.01
C LYS A 69 -7.03 -9.94 -14.04
N GLY A 70 -8.04 -10.37 -13.28
CA GLY A 70 -8.83 -9.62 -12.29
C GLY A 70 -8.24 -9.37 -10.89
N ASP A 71 -6.96 -9.71 -10.61
CA ASP A 71 -6.31 -9.37 -9.32
C ASP A 71 -5.89 -7.89 -9.16
N SER A 72 -6.35 -7.01 -10.07
CA SER A 72 -6.04 -5.59 -10.00
C SER A 72 -6.91 -4.91 -8.94
N MET A 73 -6.28 -4.10 -8.09
CA MET A 73 -6.94 -3.33 -7.06
C MET A 73 -7.76 -2.19 -7.68
N SER A 74 -8.76 -1.72 -6.92
CA SER A 74 -9.51 -0.54 -7.34
C SER A 74 -8.61 0.70 -7.37
N ARG A 75 -8.95 1.67 -8.22
CA ARG A 75 -8.22 2.94 -8.27
C ARG A 75 -8.25 3.68 -6.93
N PHE A 76 -9.28 3.46 -6.13
CA PHE A 76 -9.44 4.04 -4.80
C PHE A 76 -8.48 3.42 -3.80
N ASP A 77 -8.40 2.09 -3.76
CA ASP A 77 -7.45 1.38 -2.89
C ASP A 77 -6.00 1.72 -3.25
N VAL A 78 -5.68 1.79 -4.54
CA VAL A 78 -4.33 2.19 -4.98
C VAL A 78 -4.02 3.65 -4.59
N LYS A 79 -5.00 4.54 -4.66
CA LYS A 79 -4.82 5.94 -4.20
C LYS A 79 -4.54 5.99 -2.70
N ALA A 80 -5.32 5.25 -1.89
CA ALA A 80 -5.13 5.19 -0.44
C ALA A 80 -3.76 4.61 -0.08
N LEU A 81 -3.35 3.52 -0.74
CA LEU A 81 -2.02 2.93 -0.60
C LEU A 81 -0.90 3.92 -0.93
N VAL A 82 -1.00 4.61 -2.06
CA VAL A 82 0.03 5.56 -2.51
C VAL A 82 0.17 6.71 -1.51
N ASN A 83 -0.94 7.27 -1.02
CA ASN A 83 -0.90 8.33 -0.02
C ASN A 83 -0.22 7.86 1.27
N ALA A 84 -0.65 6.70 1.82
CA ALA A 84 -0.05 6.16 3.03
C ALA A 84 1.44 5.84 2.87
N ALA A 85 1.86 5.42 1.68
CA ALA A 85 3.27 5.17 1.36
C ALA A 85 4.10 6.46 1.27
N GLU A 86 3.51 7.54 0.78
CA GLU A 86 4.14 8.85 0.71
C GLU A 86 4.30 9.47 2.11
N ASP A 87 3.31 9.30 2.98
CA ASP A 87 3.41 9.72 4.39
C ASP A 87 4.62 9.05 5.09
N VAL A 88 4.82 7.74 4.89
CA VAL A 88 6.00 7.03 5.43
C VAL A 88 7.31 7.56 4.84
N LEU A 89 7.36 7.84 3.53
CA LEU A 89 8.57 8.40 2.92
C LEU A 89 8.87 9.81 3.42
N GLU A 90 7.86 10.64 3.67
CA GLU A 90 8.05 11.98 4.25
C GLU A 90 8.61 11.88 5.67
N MET A 91 8.10 10.96 6.49
CA MET A 91 8.65 10.69 7.82
C MET A 91 10.13 10.24 7.75
N GLU A 92 10.46 9.28 6.87
CA GLU A 92 11.83 8.79 6.72
C GLU A 92 12.82 9.88 6.26
N ASN A 93 12.38 10.90 5.52
CA ASN A 93 13.25 12.00 5.10
C ASN A 93 13.43 13.09 6.17
N ASN A 94 12.54 13.16 7.16
CA ASN A 94 12.56 14.15 8.25
C ASN A 94 13.22 13.62 9.54
N THR A 95 13.76 12.40 9.51
CA THR A 95 14.45 11.73 10.64
C THR A 95 15.94 11.63 10.36
#